data_AF-A0A1K2IQJ4-F1
#
_entry.id   AF-A0A1K2IQJ4-F1
#
_cell.length_a   1.000
_cell.length_b   1.000
_cell.length_c   1.000
_cell.angle_alpha   90.00
_cell.angle_beta   90.00
_cell.angle_gamma   90.00
#
_symmetry.space_group_name_H-M   'P 1'
#
loop_
_entity.id
_entity.type
_entity.pdbx_description
1 polymer ?
#
loop_
_entity_poly.entity_id
_entity_poly.type
_entity_poly.pdbx_seq_one_letter_code
_entity_poly.pdbx_strand_id
1 'polypeptide(L)'
;MTDKQQNLNLSDIGKWISDFLQDPIIFRIFLPVFLLVLGWILKSYYDKYYGIRPKLFLKLSNPLYGQKLLGLEVGHILTWRYEAELKNNSKFDAYNIKLFELEAEDIIINNVAELKYVFKENNHLSSNNLMQFEIKKQIEVDADVLIQSRVENGIKYIIPGLKIPEPQNALKPEVLENIKLVVKFENEKGKKFYIKFTKQNGKETSKIKTIRPFWFNKVLK
;
A
#
# COMPACT_ATOMS: atom_id res chain seq x y z
N MET A 1 28.47 47.83 29.72
CA MET A 1 27.36 47.18 30.44
C MET A 1 26.32 48.23 30.77
N THR A 2 25.19 48.22 30.08
CA THR A 2 23.84 48.26 30.67
C THR A 2 22.84 48.05 29.55
N ASP A 3 22.30 46.83 29.53
CA ASP A 3 21.22 46.40 28.67
C ASP A 3 19.99 47.29 28.86
N LYS A 4 19.50 47.89 27.77
CA LYS A 4 18.09 48.30 27.71
C LYS A 4 17.30 47.14 27.12
N GLN A 5 16.95 46.19 27.99
CA GLN A 5 15.84 45.29 27.73
C GLN A 5 14.56 46.15 27.59
N GLN A 6 14.09 46.34 26.36
CA GLN A 6 12.75 46.82 26.11
C GLN A 6 11.77 45.73 26.54
N ASN A 7 11.31 45.82 27.78
CA ASN A 7 10.11 45.10 28.23
C ASN A 7 8.90 45.73 27.51
N LEU A 8 8.56 45.18 26.34
CA LEU A 8 7.27 45.38 25.71
C LEU A 8 6.19 44.84 26.66
N ASN A 9 5.57 45.76 27.39
CA ASN A 9 4.49 45.46 28.31
C ASN A 9 3.30 44.88 27.53
N LEU A 10 2.83 43.69 27.91
CA LEU A 10 1.64 43.06 27.32
C LEU A 10 0.40 43.97 27.36
N SER A 11 0.33 44.89 28.33
CA SER A 11 -0.72 45.91 28.44
C SER A 11 -0.70 46.93 27.29
N ASP A 12 0.48 47.26 26.78
CA ASP A 12 0.67 48.27 25.73
C ASP A 12 0.37 47.67 24.36
N ILE A 13 0.70 46.37 24.17
CA ILE A 13 0.28 45.58 23.02
C ILE A 13 -1.25 45.42 23.02
N GLY A 14 -1.86 45.15 24.19
CA GLY A 14 -3.32 45.02 24.33
C GLY A 14 -4.08 46.30 24.01
N LYS A 15 -3.59 47.46 24.48
CA LYS A 15 -4.15 48.79 24.13
C LYS A 15 -3.97 49.12 22.65
N TRP A 16 -2.80 48.84 22.10
CA TRP A 16 -2.54 49.07 20.68
C TRP A 16 -3.47 48.22 19.79
N ILE A 17 -3.71 46.96 20.16
CA ILE A 17 -4.68 46.09 19.47
C ILE A 17 -6.11 46.61 19.64
N SER A 18 -6.51 47.08 20.83
CA SER A 18 -7.87 47.61 21.03
C SER A 18 -8.12 48.89 20.24
N ASP A 19 -7.15 49.80 20.20
CA ASP A 19 -7.24 51.06 19.47
C ASP A 19 -7.19 50.80 17.95
N PHE A 20 -6.36 49.86 17.51
CA PHE A 20 -6.33 49.37 16.13
C PHE A 20 -7.63 48.69 15.70
N LEU A 21 -8.37 48.05 16.62
CA LEU A 21 -9.66 47.44 16.31
C LEU A 21 -10.80 48.47 16.27
N GLN A 22 -10.73 49.60 16.97
CA GLN A 22 -11.85 50.56 17.03
C GLN A 22 -12.06 51.38 15.75
N ASP A 23 -11.12 51.36 14.80
CA ASP A 23 -11.19 52.15 13.58
C ASP A 23 -12.13 51.52 12.52
N PRO A 24 -13.18 52.22 12.06
CA PRO A 24 -14.20 51.65 11.17
C PRO A 24 -13.65 51.26 9.79
N ILE A 25 -12.51 51.82 9.38
CA ILE A 25 -11.78 51.49 8.15
C ILE A 25 -11.13 50.10 8.27
N ILE A 26 -10.63 49.75 9.45
CA ILE A 26 -9.92 48.49 9.69
C ILE A 26 -10.92 47.32 9.66
N PHE A 27 -12.08 47.47 10.29
CA PHE A 27 -13.15 46.47 10.19
C PHE A 27 -13.75 46.34 8.78
N ARG A 28 -13.82 47.42 8.00
CA ARG A 28 -14.40 47.39 6.63
C ARG A 28 -13.45 46.89 5.56
N ILE A 29 -12.13 47.09 5.73
CA ILE A 29 -11.14 46.80 4.68
C ILE A 29 -10.14 45.73 5.12
N PHE A 30 -9.51 45.91 6.29
CA PHE A 30 -8.47 44.98 6.74
C PHE A 30 -9.03 43.62 7.16
N LEU A 31 -10.15 43.57 7.89
CA LEU A 31 -10.71 42.31 8.34
C LEU A 31 -11.14 41.39 7.17
N PRO A 32 -11.87 41.85 6.13
CA PRO A 32 -12.19 41.01 4.98
C PRO A 32 -10.96 40.51 4.23
N VAL A 33 -9.95 41.39 4.03
CA VAL A 33 -8.69 41.02 3.36
C VAL A 33 -7.92 39.99 4.18
N PHE A 34 -7.84 40.17 5.51
CA PHE A 34 -7.20 39.23 6.41
C PHE A 34 -7.90 37.86 6.40
N LEU A 35 -9.24 37.83 6.46
CA LEU A 35 -10.00 36.58 6.38
C LEU A 35 -9.84 35.88 5.04
N LEU A 36 -9.76 36.63 3.93
CA LEU A 36 -9.47 36.07 2.61
C LEU A 36 -8.09 35.43 2.56
N VAL A 37 -7.05 36.11 3.06
CA VAL A 37 -5.69 35.57 3.14
C VAL A 37 -5.64 34.33 4.03
N LEU A 38 -6.27 34.38 5.21
CA LEU A 38 -6.35 33.24 6.12
C LEU A 38 -7.08 32.04 5.48
N GLY A 39 -8.21 32.31 4.80
CA GLY A 39 -8.95 31.30 4.04
C GLY A 39 -8.12 30.69 2.91
N TRP A 40 -7.33 31.50 2.21
CA TRP A 40 -6.39 31.03 1.17
C TRP A 40 -5.28 30.15 1.74
N ILE A 41 -4.69 30.54 2.88
CA ILE A 41 -3.66 29.76 3.56
C ILE A 41 -4.25 28.41 4.03
N LEU A 42 -5.43 28.44 4.64
CA LEU A 42 -6.14 27.24 5.10
C LEU A 42 -6.50 26.33 3.93
N LYS A 43 -7.01 26.88 2.82
CA LYS A 43 -7.33 26.13 1.60
C LYS A 43 -6.07 25.53 0.99
N SER A 44 -5.00 26.30 0.84
CA SER A 44 -3.73 25.83 0.30
C SER A 44 -3.13 24.71 1.16
N TYR A 45 -3.19 24.86 2.49
CA TYR A 45 -2.81 23.82 3.45
C TYR A 45 -3.70 22.58 3.28
N TYR A 46 -5.01 22.76 3.23
CA TYR A 46 -5.96 21.67 3.01
C TYR A 46 -5.69 20.94 1.71
N ASP A 47 -5.55 21.63 0.58
CA ASP A 47 -5.28 21.05 -0.73
C ASP A 47 -3.90 20.37 -0.80
N LYS A 48 -2.93 20.85 -0.02
CA LYS A 48 -1.60 20.23 0.10
C LYS A 48 -1.62 18.94 0.91
N TYR A 49 -2.36 18.90 2.03
CA TYR A 49 -2.27 17.79 2.98
C TYR A 49 -3.46 16.84 2.97
N TYR A 50 -4.62 17.27 2.50
CA TYR A 50 -5.90 16.55 2.61
C TYR A 50 -6.65 16.45 1.29
N GLY A 51 -6.64 17.50 0.46
CA GLY A 51 -7.41 17.57 -0.78
C GLY A 51 -6.93 16.57 -1.84
N ILE A 52 -5.61 16.51 -2.11
CA ILE A 52 -5.04 15.59 -3.11
C ILE A 52 -4.69 14.26 -2.45
N ARG A 53 -5.69 13.36 -2.43
CA ARG A 53 -5.55 12.01 -1.86
C ARG A 53 -5.91 10.95 -2.88
N PRO A 54 -4.92 10.34 -3.54
CA PRO A 54 -5.16 9.20 -4.38
C PRO A 54 -5.74 8.04 -3.56
N LYS A 55 -6.71 7.33 -4.12
CA LYS A 55 -7.38 6.19 -3.48
C LYS A 55 -7.16 4.96 -4.33
N LEU A 56 -6.11 4.20 -4.01
CA LEU A 56 -5.89 2.92 -4.65
C LEU A 56 -6.67 1.81 -3.94
N PHE A 57 -7.06 0.81 -4.69
CA PHE A 57 -7.70 -0.40 -4.21
C PHE A 57 -7.01 -1.59 -4.85
N LEU A 58 -6.51 -2.52 -4.02
CA LEU A 58 -5.93 -3.78 -4.48
C LEU A 58 -6.98 -4.88 -4.35
N LYS A 59 -7.07 -5.71 -5.39
CA LYS A 59 -7.90 -6.91 -5.45
C LYS A 59 -7.04 -8.09 -5.92
N LEU A 60 -7.29 -9.28 -5.38
CA LEU A 60 -6.65 -10.51 -5.84
C LEU A 60 -7.70 -11.49 -6.37
N SER A 61 -7.45 -12.12 -7.51
CA SER A 61 -8.30 -13.18 -8.02
C SER A 61 -8.20 -14.45 -7.16
N ASN A 62 -8.94 -15.49 -7.55
CA ASN A 62 -8.71 -16.83 -7.03
C ASN A 62 -7.40 -17.38 -7.61
N PRO A 63 -6.62 -18.14 -6.82
CA PRO A 63 -5.35 -18.66 -7.29
C PRO A 63 -5.56 -19.64 -8.44
N LEU A 64 -4.79 -19.44 -9.52
CA LEU A 64 -4.59 -20.41 -10.57
C LEU A 64 -3.42 -21.33 -10.17
N TYR A 65 -3.67 -22.62 -10.15
CA TYR A 65 -2.65 -23.62 -9.86
C TYR A 65 -1.91 -24.03 -11.14
N GLY A 66 -0.59 -24.19 -11.04
CA GLY A 66 0.27 -24.71 -12.09
C GLY A 66 1.29 -25.69 -11.52
N GLN A 67 1.64 -26.69 -12.33
CA GLN A 67 2.62 -27.71 -11.98
C GLN A 67 3.64 -27.82 -13.10
N LYS A 68 4.93 -27.79 -12.75
CA LYS A 68 6.04 -28.00 -13.68
C LYS A 68 6.90 -29.16 -13.18
N LEU A 69 7.07 -30.18 -14.02
CA LEU A 69 8.03 -31.27 -13.77
C LEU A 69 9.45 -30.77 -14.07
N LEU A 70 10.37 -30.94 -13.13
CA LEU A 70 11.80 -30.63 -13.33
C LEU A 70 12.61 -31.86 -13.78
N GLY A 71 12.11 -33.05 -13.48
CA GLY A 71 12.71 -34.32 -13.84
C GLY A 71 12.23 -35.41 -12.88
N LEU A 72 12.28 -36.67 -13.31
CA LEU A 72 11.79 -37.81 -12.53
C LEU A 72 12.52 -38.04 -11.20
N GLU A 73 13.74 -37.50 -11.09
CA GLU A 73 14.59 -37.58 -9.89
C GLU A 73 14.78 -36.24 -9.18
N VAL A 74 14.38 -35.13 -9.82
CA VAL A 74 14.57 -33.77 -9.31
C VAL A 74 13.33 -33.28 -8.56
N GLY A 75 12.14 -33.63 -9.06
CA GLY A 75 10.86 -33.24 -8.46
C GLY A 75 10.08 -32.25 -9.30
N HIS A 76 9.30 -31.41 -8.62
CA HIS A 76 8.31 -30.56 -9.23
C HIS A 76 8.29 -29.17 -8.60
N ILE A 77 7.95 -28.18 -9.43
CA ILE A 77 7.57 -26.85 -8.95
C ILE A 77 6.06 -26.76 -8.98
N LEU A 78 5.47 -26.51 -7.82
CA LEU A 78 4.05 -26.17 -7.69
C LEU A 78 3.93 -24.65 -7.58
N THR A 79 3.06 -24.06 -8.39
CA THR A 79 2.86 -22.62 -8.48
C THR A 79 1.40 -22.27 -8.20
N TRP A 80 1.17 -21.36 -7.25
CA TRP A 80 -0.10 -20.67 -7.09
C TRP A 80 0.05 -19.23 -7.57
N ARG A 81 -0.70 -18.89 -8.61
CA ARG A 81 -0.65 -17.59 -9.28
C ARG A 81 -1.93 -16.82 -9.01
N TYR A 82 -1.80 -15.62 -8.47
CA TYR A 82 -2.88 -14.68 -8.25
C TYR A 82 -2.78 -13.58 -9.30
N GLU A 83 -3.86 -13.35 -10.04
CA GLU A 83 -4.01 -12.13 -10.82
C GLU A 83 -4.40 -11.01 -9.87
N ALA A 84 -3.69 -9.90 -9.96
CA ALA A 84 -3.83 -8.77 -9.06
C ALA A 84 -4.24 -7.52 -9.86
N GLU A 85 -5.19 -6.79 -9.30
CA GLU A 85 -5.72 -5.55 -9.87
C GLU A 85 -5.51 -4.41 -8.87
N LEU A 86 -4.71 -3.42 -9.27
CA LEU A 86 -4.56 -2.16 -8.53
C LEU A 86 -5.29 -1.05 -9.27
N LYS A 87 -6.44 -0.63 -8.72
CA LYS A 87 -7.30 0.39 -9.32
C LYS A 87 -7.19 1.71 -8.57
N ASN A 88 -7.09 2.82 -9.29
CA ASN A 88 -7.18 4.16 -8.73
C ASN A 88 -8.64 4.65 -8.82
N ASN A 89 -9.36 4.70 -7.70
CA ASN A 89 -10.76 5.16 -7.63
C ASN A 89 -10.87 6.64 -7.23
N SER A 90 -9.86 7.45 -7.54
CA SER A 90 -9.84 8.87 -7.20
C SER A 90 -9.59 9.73 -8.42
N LYS A 91 -9.87 11.04 -8.27
CA LYS A 91 -9.60 12.08 -9.27
C LYS A 91 -8.11 12.47 -9.35
N PHE A 92 -7.24 11.83 -8.56
CA PHE A 92 -5.84 12.23 -8.42
C PHE A 92 -4.93 11.07 -8.80
N ASP A 93 -3.81 11.39 -9.43
CA ASP A 93 -2.82 10.41 -9.85
C ASP A 93 -1.99 9.93 -8.66
N ALA A 94 -1.64 8.64 -8.66
CA ALA A 94 -0.74 8.05 -7.69
C ALA A 94 0.62 7.77 -8.33
N TYR A 95 1.71 8.12 -7.65
CA TYR A 95 3.08 8.05 -8.15
C TYR A 95 3.93 7.13 -7.30
N ASN A 96 5.05 6.66 -7.85
CA ASN A 96 6.08 5.89 -7.13
C ASN A 96 5.48 4.71 -6.37
N ILE A 97 4.58 3.98 -7.04
CA ILE A 97 3.83 2.88 -6.49
C ILE A 97 4.75 1.70 -6.30
N LYS A 98 4.75 1.14 -5.09
CA LYS A 98 5.53 -0.03 -4.70
C LYS A 98 4.66 -1.01 -3.92
N LEU A 99 4.88 -2.29 -4.12
CA LEU A 99 4.21 -3.39 -3.43
C LEU A 99 5.18 -4.10 -2.50
N PHE A 100 4.75 -4.40 -1.28
CA PHE A 100 5.55 -5.11 -0.27
C PHE A 100 4.67 -6.08 0.50
N GLU A 101 5.32 -7.06 1.13
CA GLU A 101 4.70 -7.96 2.09
C GLU A 101 4.85 -7.39 3.49
N LEU A 102 3.86 -7.61 4.34
CA LEU A 102 3.91 -7.21 5.74
C LEU A 102 4.40 -8.40 6.54
N GLU A 103 5.62 -8.33 7.10
CA GLU A 103 6.29 -9.32 7.96
C GLU A 103 5.45 -10.59 8.18
N ALA A 104 5.51 -11.48 7.19
CA ALA A 104 5.00 -12.82 7.29
C ALA A 104 6.20 -13.72 7.52
N GLU A 105 6.05 -14.74 8.38
CA GLU A 105 7.09 -15.75 8.60
C GLU A 105 7.50 -16.42 7.28
N ASP A 106 6.55 -16.51 6.34
CA ASP A 106 6.76 -16.99 4.97
C ASP A 106 6.49 -15.92 3.90
N ILE A 107 7.39 -15.84 2.91
CA ILE A 107 7.30 -14.96 1.74
C ILE A 107 6.20 -15.46 0.79
N ILE A 108 5.27 -14.62 0.35
CA ILE A 108 4.19 -14.98 -0.60
C ILE A 108 4.58 -14.60 -2.04
N ILE A 109 5.26 -13.47 -2.20
CA ILE A 109 5.74 -12.93 -3.47
C ILE A 109 7.10 -13.55 -3.79
N ASN A 110 7.08 -14.61 -4.58
CA ASN A 110 8.32 -15.22 -5.10
C ASN A 110 8.76 -14.57 -6.42
N ASN A 111 7.87 -13.91 -7.15
CA ASN A 111 8.15 -13.30 -8.46
C ASN A 111 8.57 -11.83 -8.39
N VAL A 112 9.38 -11.45 -7.39
CA VAL A 112 9.83 -10.07 -7.15
C VAL A 112 10.49 -9.46 -8.40
N ALA A 113 11.27 -10.25 -9.14
CA ALA A 113 11.92 -9.78 -10.37
C ALA A 113 10.90 -9.35 -11.44
N GLU A 114 9.84 -10.13 -11.65
CA GLU A 114 8.76 -9.79 -12.59
C GLU A 114 8.03 -8.51 -12.14
N LEU A 115 7.76 -8.40 -10.84
CA LEU A 115 7.08 -7.24 -10.27
C LEU A 115 7.89 -5.94 -10.37
N LYS A 116 9.23 -6.00 -10.45
CA LYS A 116 10.06 -4.81 -10.69
C LYS A 116 9.80 -4.18 -12.06
N TYR A 117 9.39 -4.96 -13.06
CA TYR A 117 9.03 -4.43 -14.38
C TYR A 117 7.66 -3.72 -14.37
N VAL A 118 6.74 -4.21 -13.55
CA VAL A 118 5.43 -3.57 -13.32
C VAL A 118 5.60 -2.30 -12.48
N PHE A 119 6.28 -2.42 -11.34
CA PHE A 119 6.53 -1.34 -10.39
C PHE A 119 7.89 -0.67 -10.61
N LYS A 120 8.17 -0.27 -11.84
CA LYS A 120 9.41 0.44 -12.21
C LYS A 120 9.50 1.81 -11.54
N GLU A 121 10.71 2.36 -11.49
CA GLU A 121 10.95 3.71 -10.97
C GLU A 121 10.14 4.76 -11.76
N ASN A 122 9.66 5.78 -11.06
CA ASN A 122 8.81 6.84 -11.61
C ASN A 122 7.52 6.34 -12.28
N ASN A 123 7.02 5.16 -11.88
CA ASN A 123 5.70 4.71 -12.28
C ASN A 123 4.61 5.63 -11.72
N HIS A 124 3.47 5.64 -12.39
CA HIS A 124 2.27 6.27 -11.89
C HIS A 124 1.04 5.47 -12.32
N LEU A 125 -0.06 5.66 -11.60
CA LEU A 125 -1.38 5.16 -11.94
C LEU A 125 -2.34 6.33 -11.97
N SER A 126 -2.75 6.70 -13.18
CA SER A 126 -3.63 7.83 -13.41
C SER A 126 -5.00 7.66 -12.75
N SER A 127 -5.67 8.77 -12.52
CA SER A 127 -7.05 8.85 -12.06
C SER A 127 -7.97 7.89 -12.84
N ASN A 128 -8.80 7.13 -12.12
CA ASN A 128 -9.76 6.16 -12.66
C ASN A 128 -9.15 5.04 -13.52
N ASN A 129 -7.84 4.85 -13.48
CA ASN A 129 -7.15 3.82 -14.25
C ASN A 129 -6.88 2.55 -13.41
N LEU A 130 -6.52 1.48 -14.09
CA LEU A 130 -6.23 0.15 -13.53
C LEU A 130 -4.83 -0.31 -13.97
N MET A 131 -4.12 -0.94 -13.05
CA MET A 131 -2.90 -1.69 -13.31
C MET A 131 -3.14 -3.16 -12.97
N GLN A 132 -2.81 -4.05 -13.91
CA GLN A 132 -2.89 -5.50 -13.73
C GLN A 132 -1.49 -6.10 -13.62
N PHE A 133 -1.34 -7.08 -12.74
CA PHE A 133 -0.08 -7.80 -12.55
C PHE A 133 -0.32 -9.15 -11.89
N GLU A 134 0.73 -9.97 -11.76
CA GLU A 134 0.65 -11.30 -11.15
C GLU A 134 1.49 -11.38 -9.88
N ILE A 135 0.97 -12.05 -8.85
CA ILE A 135 1.73 -12.48 -7.66
C ILE A 135 1.79 -14.00 -7.66
N LYS A 136 2.98 -14.56 -7.45
CA LYS A 136 3.20 -16.02 -7.49
C LYS A 136 3.85 -16.51 -6.20
N LYS A 137 3.33 -17.61 -5.65
CA LYS A 137 4.03 -18.46 -4.67
C LYS A 137 4.42 -19.75 -5.36
N GLN A 138 5.68 -20.12 -5.23
CA GLN A 138 6.23 -21.37 -5.74
C GLN A 138 6.80 -22.18 -4.59
N ILE A 139 6.59 -23.49 -4.62
CA ILE A 139 7.26 -24.45 -3.75
C ILE A 139 7.87 -25.54 -4.61
N GLU A 140 8.99 -26.07 -4.13
CA GLU A 140 9.62 -27.25 -4.69
C GLU A 140 9.19 -28.46 -3.87
N VAL A 141 8.80 -29.53 -4.55
CA VAL A 141 8.41 -30.80 -3.94
C VAL A 141 9.15 -31.93 -4.62
N ASP A 142 9.56 -32.91 -3.82
CA ASP A 142 10.28 -34.08 -4.31
C ASP A 142 9.41 -34.90 -5.28
N ALA A 143 10.08 -35.63 -6.17
CA ALA A 143 9.42 -36.39 -7.22
C ALA A 143 8.46 -37.45 -6.67
N ASP A 144 8.82 -38.11 -5.57
CA ASP A 144 8.05 -39.17 -4.91
C ASP A 144 6.81 -38.68 -4.15
N VAL A 145 6.67 -37.37 -3.95
CA VAL A 145 5.47 -36.74 -3.38
C VAL A 145 4.31 -36.78 -4.36
N LEU A 146 4.58 -36.51 -5.66
CA LEU A 146 3.54 -36.44 -6.69
C LEU A 146 3.51 -37.67 -7.61
N ILE A 147 4.65 -38.30 -7.87
CA ILE A 147 4.76 -39.42 -8.79
C ILE A 147 4.43 -40.73 -8.05
N GLN A 148 3.48 -41.48 -8.61
CA GLN A 148 3.24 -42.83 -8.16
C GLN A 148 4.32 -43.75 -8.73
N SER A 149 4.97 -44.54 -7.86
CA SER A 149 5.96 -45.51 -8.29
C SER A 149 5.88 -46.79 -7.48
N ARG A 150 6.33 -47.89 -8.09
CA ARG A 150 6.45 -49.20 -7.45
C ARG A 150 7.86 -49.72 -7.66
N VAL A 151 8.42 -50.38 -6.65
CA VAL A 151 9.72 -51.06 -6.78
C VAL A 151 9.45 -52.56 -6.89
N GLU A 152 9.86 -53.15 -8.01
CA GLU A 152 9.81 -54.60 -8.24
C GLU A 152 11.22 -55.07 -8.60
N ASN A 153 11.74 -56.07 -7.88
CA ASN A 153 13.09 -56.62 -8.07
C ASN A 153 14.21 -55.56 -8.05
N GLY A 154 14.06 -54.50 -7.25
CA GLY A 154 15.04 -53.40 -7.15
C GLY A 154 14.93 -52.35 -8.27
N ILE A 155 14.04 -52.52 -9.24
CA ILE A 155 13.80 -51.56 -10.33
C ILE A 155 12.57 -50.71 -9.99
N LYS A 156 12.70 -49.39 -10.11
CA LYS A 156 11.60 -48.43 -9.89
C LYS A 156 10.79 -48.24 -11.17
N TYR A 157 9.53 -48.62 -11.13
CA TYR A 157 8.55 -48.43 -12.19
C TYR A 157 7.64 -47.24 -11.87
N ILE A 158 7.45 -46.34 -12.84
CA ILE A 158 6.52 -45.22 -12.71
C ILE A 158 5.13 -45.68 -13.12
N ILE A 159 4.16 -45.45 -12.25
CA ILE A 159 2.76 -45.74 -12.51
C ILE A 159 2.11 -44.47 -13.06
N PRO A 160 1.39 -44.55 -14.20
CA PRO A 160 0.64 -43.41 -14.72
C PRO A 160 -0.39 -42.91 -13.69
N GLY A 161 -0.31 -41.63 -13.36
CA GLY A 161 -1.21 -40.99 -12.39
C GLY A 161 -0.46 -40.17 -11.35
N LEU A 162 -1.22 -39.38 -10.59
CA LEU A 162 -0.70 -38.65 -9.43
C LEU A 162 -0.91 -39.49 -8.17
N LYS A 163 0.11 -39.52 -7.30
CA LYS A 163 0.01 -40.10 -5.95
C LYS A 163 -1.03 -39.37 -5.09
N ILE A 164 -1.16 -38.05 -5.31
CA ILE A 164 -2.13 -37.19 -4.64
C ILE A 164 -3.13 -36.71 -5.71
N PRO A 165 -4.44 -37.04 -5.59
CA PRO A 165 -5.45 -36.67 -6.57
C PRO A 165 -5.62 -35.15 -6.76
N GLU A 166 -5.48 -34.37 -5.68
CA GLU A 166 -5.62 -32.90 -5.71
C GLU A 166 -4.44 -32.19 -5.03
N PRO A 167 -3.25 -32.15 -5.67
CA PRO A 167 -2.07 -31.52 -5.11
C PRO A 167 -2.27 -30.02 -4.80
N GLN A 168 -3.11 -29.35 -5.59
CA GLN A 168 -3.42 -27.93 -5.44
C GLN A 168 -4.09 -27.58 -4.09
N ASN A 169 -4.75 -28.56 -3.47
CA ASN A 169 -5.44 -28.43 -2.19
C ASN A 169 -4.59 -29.03 -1.07
N ALA A 170 -4.04 -30.23 -1.28
CA ALA A 170 -3.30 -30.97 -0.26
C ALA A 170 -1.93 -30.37 0.09
N LEU A 171 -1.25 -29.75 -0.90
CA LEU A 171 0.09 -29.19 -0.73
C LEU A 171 0.09 -27.66 -0.72
N LYS A 172 -1.08 -27.05 -0.55
CA LYS A 172 -1.22 -25.59 -0.56
C LYS A 172 -0.55 -24.99 0.68
N PRO A 173 0.40 -24.04 0.51
CA PRO A 173 1.00 -23.36 1.66
C PRO A 173 -0.04 -22.57 2.47
N GLU A 174 0.00 -22.69 3.79
CA GLU A 174 -0.92 -21.99 4.71
C GLU A 174 -0.87 -20.46 4.54
N VAL A 175 0.30 -19.91 4.17
CA VAL A 175 0.48 -18.48 3.93
C VAL A 175 -0.47 -17.93 2.84
N LEU A 176 -0.96 -18.78 1.93
CA LEU A 176 -1.92 -18.43 0.89
C LEU A 176 -3.35 -18.25 1.40
N GLU A 177 -3.64 -18.69 2.64
CA GLU A 177 -4.92 -18.46 3.31
C GLU A 177 -5.01 -17.06 3.93
N ASN A 178 -3.87 -16.46 4.27
CA ASN A 178 -3.76 -15.16 4.94
C ASN A 178 -2.72 -14.25 4.27
N ILE A 179 -3.10 -13.67 3.14
CA ILE A 179 -2.23 -12.79 2.35
C ILE A 179 -2.32 -11.36 2.90
N LYS A 180 -1.17 -10.79 3.32
CA LYS A 180 -1.06 -9.41 3.81
C LYS A 180 -0.07 -8.62 2.97
N LEU A 181 -0.59 -7.66 2.21
CA LEU A 181 0.20 -6.83 1.30
C LEU A 181 0.09 -5.35 1.67
N VAL A 182 1.14 -4.59 1.35
CA VAL A 182 1.20 -3.15 1.51
C VAL A 182 1.50 -2.50 0.17
N VAL A 183 0.65 -1.59 -0.26
CA VAL A 183 0.92 -0.70 -1.40
C VAL A 183 1.35 0.66 -0.84
N LYS A 184 2.57 1.07 -1.17
CA LYS A 184 3.08 2.42 -0.90
C LYS A 184 3.00 3.24 -2.18
N PHE A 185 2.57 4.48 -2.07
CA PHE A 185 2.51 5.40 -3.20
C PHE A 185 2.58 6.84 -2.71
N GLU A 186 2.75 7.77 -3.65
CA GLU A 186 2.84 9.20 -3.42
C GLU A 186 1.76 9.93 -4.21
N ASN A 187 1.36 11.12 -3.76
CA ASN A 187 0.59 12.04 -4.61
C ASN A 187 1.53 12.95 -5.41
N GLU A 188 0.95 13.80 -6.27
CA GLU A 188 1.68 14.81 -7.07
C GLU A 188 2.59 15.73 -6.23
N LYS A 189 2.28 15.91 -4.95
CA LYS A 189 3.05 16.76 -4.02
C LYS A 189 4.10 15.97 -3.22
N GLY A 190 4.37 14.70 -3.57
CA GLY A 190 5.35 13.82 -2.91
C GLY A 190 4.92 13.30 -1.54
N LYS A 191 3.66 13.50 -1.12
CA LYS A 191 3.18 12.97 0.16
C LYS A 191 2.94 11.46 0.04
N LYS A 192 3.52 10.71 0.98
CA LYS A 192 3.43 9.24 1.03
C LYS A 192 2.13 8.74 1.65
N PHE A 193 1.57 7.71 1.05
CA PHE A 193 0.37 7.00 1.46
C PHE A 193 0.63 5.49 1.46
N TYR A 194 -0.13 4.79 2.30
CA TYR A 194 -0.03 3.34 2.43
C TYR A 194 -1.42 2.72 2.41
N ILE A 195 -1.57 1.62 1.70
CA ILE A 195 -2.75 0.76 1.76
C ILE A 195 -2.31 -0.57 2.32
N LYS A 196 -2.96 -1.00 3.39
CA LYS A 196 -2.86 -2.37 3.86
C LYS A 196 -3.98 -3.17 3.22
N PHE A 197 -3.61 -4.14 2.41
CA PHE A 197 -4.49 -5.16 1.88
C PHE A 197 -4.37 -6.42 2.74
N THR A 198 -5.50 -7.08 3.00
CA THR A 198 -5.53 -8.35 3.72
C THR A 198 -6.61 -9.22 3.10
N LYS A 199 -6.22 -10.41 2.63
CA LYS A 199 -7.11 -11.48 2.16
C LYS A 199 -7.04 -12.63 3.13
N GLN A 200 -8.15 -12.93 3.79
CA GLN A 200 -8.26 -14.01 4.75
C GLN A 200 -9.49 -14.86 4.41
N ASN A 201 -9.29 -16.15 4.17
CA ASN A 201 -10.36 -17.11 3.85
C ASN A 201 -11.31 -16.61 2.74
N GLY A 202 -10.73 -16.05 1.67
CA GLY A 202 -11.47 -15.51 0.53
C GLY A 202 -12.11 -14.13 0.75
N LYS A 203 -12.08 -13.57 1.97
CA LYS A 203 -12.57 -12.21 2.25
C LYS A 203 -11.44 -11.20 2.10
N GLU A 204 -11.68 -10.15 1.33
CA GLU A 204 -10.68 -9.11 1.04
C GLU A 204 -11.01 -7.80 1.76
N THR A 205 -9.99 -7.21 2.37
CA THR A 205 -10.10 -5.89 3.00
C THR A 205 -8.93 -5.01 2.57
N SER A 206 -9.25 -3.80 2.11
CA SER A 206 -8.28 -2.76 1.76
C SER A 206 -8.50 -1.56 2.69
N LYS A 207 -7.51 -1.25 3.52
CA LYS A 207 -7.56 -0.10 4.45
C LYS A 207 -6.46 0.89 4.13
N ILE A 208 -6.84 2.12 3.76
CA ILE A 208 -5.89 3.22 3.55
C ILE A 208 -5.41 3.71 4.92
N LYS A 209 -4.11 3.59 5.19
CA LYS A 209 -3.45 4.24 6.33
C LYS A 209 -2.74 5.51 5.85
N THR A 210 -3.18 6.64 6.37
CA THR A 210 -2.44 7.90 6.25
C THR A 210 -1.55 8.06 7.47
N ILE A 211 -0.27 8.36 7.29
CA ILE A 211 0.54 8.91 8.39
C ILE A 211 -0.05 10.29 8.69
N ARG A 212 -0.74 10.40 9.84
CA ARG A 212 -1.22 11.70 10.31
C ARG A 212 -0.02 12.49 10.83
N PRO A 213 0.10 13.78 10.52
CA PRO A 213 1.12 14.62 11.13
C PRO A 213 0.91 14.65 12.66
N PHE A 214 2.00 14.50 13.43
CA PHE A 214 2.02 14.39 14.90
C PHE A 214 1.23 15.46 15.68
N TRP A 215 1.04 16.64 15.09
CA TRP A 215 0.45 17.84 15.66
C TRP A 215 -1.09 17.79 15.70
N PHE A 216 -1.72 16.86 14.97
CA PHE A 216 -3.17 16.65 15.02
C PHE A 216 -3.66 15.87 16.25
N ASN A 217 -2.78 15.11 16.93
CA ASN A 217 -3.15 14.41 18.16
C ASN A 217 -3.21 15.35 19.39
N LYS A 218 -2.69 16.58 19.27
CA LYS A 218 -2.58 17.53 20.38
C LYS A 218 -3.76 18.51 20.47
N VAL A 219 -4.57 18.64 19.42
CA VAL A 219 -5.68 19.61 19.33
C VAL A 219 -7.05 18.96 19.61
N LEU A 220 -7.13 17.63 19.70
CA LEU A 220 -8.36 16.87 19.97
C LEU A 220 -8.34 16.18 21.35
N LYS A 221 -7.52 16.68 22.28
CA LYS A 221 -7.61 16.33 23.71
C LYS A 221 -8.14 17.52 24.49
#